data_AF-A0A6N2K6W6-F1
#
_entry.id   AF-A0A6N2K6W6-F1
#
_cell.length_a   1.000
_cell.length_b   1.000
_cell.length_c   1.000
_cell.angle_alpha   90.00
_cell.angle_beta   90.00
_cell.angle_gamma   90.00
#
_symmetry.space_group_name_H-M   'P 1'
#
loop_
_entity.id
_entity.type
_entity.pdbx_description
1 polymer ?
#
loop_
_entity_poly.entity_id
_entity_poly.type
_entity_poly.pdbx_seq_one_letter_code
_entity_poly.pdbx_strand_id
1 'polypeptide(L)'
;MSLAEQDVDLFGEEFEEEDDNNGARRSSPSSSQSSSSSSGSSSSSSSAAASSSSDGSDGEESDGGRDGGGSKSGSSGGEEEGGREVENNNQSNSNYNDSKHEGDYEGYGEEEEEERDLFGSDNEDYVKTTVISPHPIPVLPAMRHPHNPGRGNLGRGRWQNNRGAGLLPRPGFPPRQGYGYGSKFANGHRDDRFVSELKFSKSDETLSRKCVAFQEPCELACYSRIEGGEVYFDDRILRLFKRLISEDVGADLNEGFDTFIEKKDLGSQGFGDLLACIRDKNIPLQNMHFVTFRNNLNKILATAYMRHEPWEMGVHKRNGVVYLDVHKLPERPQSELERRRCYWGYCFESLATEDTRRAIGEGIHHVDANVEYCSVIKTKLGAHRILMGAEMDCCDSTDSGRRFYVELKTNREIDNYHQEERFEKEKLLKCWIQAFLAGVSYIVIGYRDDAGRLVRTERLTTKDITHRVKMKNYWQGGVCLAFADEVLCWLYGTVKENEDYLLQFAPPFTRLELLQAQSCPEAITNHVEQM
;
A
#
# COMPACT_ATOMS: atom_id res chain seq x y z
N MET A 1 3.83 12.31 -6.63
CA MET A 1 3.78 10.88 -6.22
C MET A 1 2.94 10.10 -7.22
N SER A 2 3.56 9.74 -8.34
CA SER A 2 3.09 8.63 -9.17
C SER A 2 3.26 7.29 -8.45
N LEU A 3 2.95 6.21 -9.15
CA LEU A 3 3.14 4.84 -8.69
C LEU A 3 4.62 4.42 -8.73
N ALA A 4 5.38 4.86 -9.74
CA ALA A 4 6.83 4.60 -9.83
C ALA A 4 7.63 5.34 -8.75
N GLU A 5 7.24 6.57 -8.38
CA GLU A 5 7.91 7.35 -7.32
C GLU A 5 7.80 6.66 -5.94
N GLN A 6 6.61 6.15 -5.59
CA GLN A 6 6.35 5.44 -4.33
C GLN A 6 7.17 4.14 -4.16
N ASP A 7 7.73 3.62 -5.27
CA ASP A 7 8.51 2.38 -5.31
C ASP A 7 10.03 2.60 -5.11
N VAL A 8 10.52 3.84 -5.23
CA VAL A 8 11.96 4.17 -5.11
C VAL A 8 12.34 4.60 -3.70
N ASP A 9 11.43 5.23 -2.95
CA ASP A 9 11.64 5.56 -1.52
C ASP A 9 11.95 4.32 -0.66
N LEU A 10 11.57 3.11 -1.12
CA LEU A 10 11.85 1.84 -0.46
C LEU A 10 13.33 1.39 -0.54
N PHE A 11 14.11 1.96 -1.47
CA PHE A 11 15.47 1.53 -1.84
C PHE A 11 16.52 2.65 -1.75
N GLY A 12 16.39 3.52 -0.75
CA GLY A 12 17.57 4.09 -0.10
C GLY A 12 18.31 2.98 0.64
N GLU A 13 19.34 2.41 0.02
CA GLU A 13 20.15 1.33 0.61
C GLU A 13 20.98 1.87 1.78
N GLU A 14 20.56 1.55 3.01
CA GLU A 14 21.50 1.49 4.13
C GLU A 14 22.48 0.35 3.84
N PHE A 15 23.74 0.68 3.61
CA PHE A 15 24.80 -0.31 3.50
C PHE A 15 24.95 -1.02 4.85
N GLU A 16 24.77 -2.34 4.86
CA GLU A 16 25.18 -3.17 5.99
C GLU A 16 26.71 -3.13 6.08
N GLU A 17 27.26 -2.31 6.98
CA GLU A 17 28.68 -2.41 7.36
C GLU A 17 28.88 -3.77 8.04
N GLU A 18 29.58 -4.70 7.38
CA GLU A 18 29.94 -5.99 7.98
C GLU A 18 30.75 -5.75 9.27
N ASP A 19 30.19 -6.16 10.41
CA ASP A 19 30.73 -5.94 11.75
C ASP A 19 31.93 -6.89 12.02
N ASP A 20 33.03 -6.68 11.29
CA ASP A 20 34.25 -7.51 11.31
C ASP A 20 34.98 -7.37 12.65
N ASN A 21 34.55 -8.22 13.59
CA ASN A 21 34.87 -8.19 15.01
C ASN A 21 36.31 -8.64 15.35
N ASN A 22 37.29 -7.94 14.78
CA ASN A 22 38.72 -8.14 15.04
C ASN A 22 39.19 -7.25 16.21
N GLY A 23 39.17 -7.83 17.42
CA GLY A 23 39.45 -7.13 18.68
C GLY A 23 40.89 -6.60 18.85
N ALA A 24 41.16 -5.38 18.40
CA ALA A 24 42.39 -4.63 18.67
C ALA A 24 42.14 -3.42 19.60
N ARG A 25 43.00 -3.25 20.62
CA ARG A 25 42.83 -2.26 21.69
C ARG A 25 42.94 -0.81 21.18
N ARG A 26 41.89 0.01 21.38
CA ARG A 26 41.99 1.47 21.19
C ARG A 26 42.76 2.13 22.33
N SER A 27 43.81 2.88 22.00
CA SER A 27 44.48 3.83 22.89
C SER A 27 44.58 5.20 22.19
N SER A 28 43.84 6.18 22.69
CA SER A 28 43.82 7.56 22.17
C SER A 28 45.02 8.38 22.69
N PRO A 29 45.23 9.62 22.20
CA PRO A 29 45.89 9.88 20.92
C PRO A 29 47.16 10.74 21.10
N SER A 30 47.97 10.88 20.05
CA SER A 30 49.09 11.84 20.03
C SER A 30 49.17 12.61 18.70
N SER A 31 49.63 13.86 18.80
CA SER A 31 49.73 14.83 17.72
C SER A 31 51.12 14.90 17.10
N SER A 32 51.21 15.12 15.78
CA SER A 32 52.38 15.75 15.16
C SER A 32 52.03 16.40 13.81
N GLN A 33 52.91 17.26 13.31
CA GLN A 33 52.72 18.11 12.13
C GLN A 33 53.76 17.80 11.05
N SER A 34 53.35 17.77 9.78
CA SER A 34 54.13 18.16 8.59
C SER A 34 53.25 17.95 7.34
N SER A 35 53.12 18.82 6.31
CA SER A 35 53.94 19.88 5.69
C SER A 35 54.86 19.40 4.55
N SER A 36 54.79 20.10 3.42
CA SER A 36 55.48 19.86 2.13
C SER A 36 55.02 18.61 1.34
N SER A 37 55.00 18.51 0.00
CA SER A 37 54.79 19.41 -1.17
C SER A 37 55.70 19.00 -2.34
N SER A 38 55.23 19.14 -3.59
CA SER A 38 56.01 19.02 -4.86
C SER A 38 56.52 17.59 -5.21
N SER A 39 56.78 17.20 -6.47
CA SER A 39 56.32 17.69 -7.79
C SER A 39 56.81 16.78 -8.93
N GLY A 40 55.99 16.56 -9.97
CA GLY A 40 56.41 15.97 -11.25
C GLY A 40 56.73 14.46 -11.22
N SER A 41 57.03 13.80 -12.34
CA SER A 41 56.85 14.14 -13.77
C SER A 41 57.29 12.94 -14.64
N SER A 42 56.83 12.87 -15.90
CA SER A 42 57.35 11.98 -16.99
C SER A 42 57.23 10.45 -16.77
N SER A 43 57.15 9.59 -17.80
CA SER A 43 56.89 9.75 -19.25
C SER A 43 56.63 8.39 -19.91
N SER A 44 55.96 8.38 -21.08
CA SER A 44 56.10 7.44 -22.23
C SER A 44 56.65 6.01 -21.99
N SER A 45 56.05 4.97 -22.56
CA SER A 45 56.24 4.71 -24.00
C SER A 45 55.27 3.69 -24.61
N SER A 46 55.30 3.60 -25.94
CA SER A 46 54.42 2.79 -26.80
C SER A 46 55.13 1.60 -27.43
N SER A 47 54.40 0.51 -27.68
CA SER A 47 54.67 -0.38 -28.82
C SER A 47 53.40 -1.14 -29.23
N ALA A 48 53.31 -1.48 -30.52
CA ALA A 48 52.26 -2.30 -31.10
C ALA A 48 52.88 -3.37 -32.02
N ALA A 49 52.23 -4.51 -32.17
CA ALA A 49 52.49 -5.53 -33.18
C ALA A 49 51.24 -6.40 -33.39
N ALA A 50 51.12 -7.06 -34.54
CA ALA A 50 49.94 -7.85 -34.94
C ALA A 50 50.32 -9.03 -35.85
N SER A 51 49.33 -9.88 -36.19
CA SER A 51 49.39 -11.03 -37.13
C SER A 51 50.20 -12.25 -36.62
N SER A 52 50.03 -13.51 -37.09
CA SER A 52 49.27 -14.10 -38.23
C SER A 52 48.99 -15.62 -37.95
N SER A 53 47.76 -16.15 -38.02
CA SER A 53 47.06 -16.80 -39.19
C SER A 53 47.29 -18.33 -39.40
N SER A 54 46.35 -18.99 -40.12
CA SER A 54 46.40 -20.35 -40.76
C SER A 54 46.34 -21.62 -39.87
N ASP A 55 45.76 -22.77 -40.28
CA ASP A 55 44.69 -23.07 -41.28
C ASP A 55 44.13 -24.52 -41.16
N GLY A 56 42.87 -24.73 -41.58
CA GLY A 56 42.22 -25.99 -42.06
C GLY A 56 42.16 -27.25 -41.16
N SER A 57 41.48 -28.35 -41.56
CA SER A 57 40.23 -28.52 -42.36
C SER A 57 39.70 -29.98 -42.30
N ASP A 58 38.44 -30.17 -42.74
CA ASP A 58 37.80 -31.42 -43.24
C ASP A 58 37.42 -32.60 -42.30
N GLY A 59 36.28 -33.25 -42.61
CA GLY A 59 35.80 -34.50 -42.00
C GLY A 59 34.27 -34.70 -42.05
N GLU A 60 33.74 -35.36 -43.10
CA GLU A 60 32.33 -35.80 -43.23
C GLU A 60 32.17 -37.33 -43.01
N GLU A 61 30.95 -37.84 -43.28
CA GLU A 61 30.42 -39.21 -43.13
C GLU A 61 29.94 -39.61 -41.71
N SER A 62 28.88 -40.41 -41.46
CA SER A 62 27.57 -40.73 -42.10
C SER A 62 27.15 -42.19 -41.78
N ASP A 63 25.84 -42.36 -41.53
CA ASP A 63 25.01 -43.58 -41.73
C ASP A 63 24.66 -44.52 -40.54
N GLY A 64 23.45 -45.11 -40.63
CA GLY A 64 22.92 -46.23 -39.81
C GLY A 64 22.31 -45.89 -38.43
N GLY A 65 21.10 -46.33 -38.03
CA GLY A 65 19.98 -46.97 -38.75
C GLY A 65 19.46 -48.29 -38.16
N ARG A 66 18.14 -48.37 -37.84
CA ARG A 66 17.32 -49.59 -37.54
C ARG A 66 17.57 -50.30 -36.18
N ASP A 67 16.67 -51.12 -35.60
CA ASP A 67 15.20 -51.32 -35.75
C ASP A 67 14.62 -52.08 -34.52
N GLY A 68 13.31 -51.89 -34.22
CA GLY A 68 12.44 -52.83 -33.48
C GLY A 68 12.58 -52.97 -31.94
N GLY A 69 11.59 -53.50 -31.19
CA GLY A 69 10.19 -53.79 -31.58
C GLY A 69 9.39 -54.73 -30.63
N GLY A 70 8.40 -54.20 -29.89
CA GLY A 70 7.33 -54.98 -29.20
C GLY A 70 7.71 -55.76 -27.92
N SER A 71 6.82 -56.47 -27.20
CA SER A 71 5.33 -56.39 -27.08
C SER A 71 4.83 -57.38 -25.97
N LYS A 72 3.70 -57.08 -25.28
CA LYS A 72 2.83 -58.03 -24.49
C LYS A 72 3.41 -58.66 -23.19
N SER A 73 2.65 -59.22 -22.21
CA SER A 73 1.22 -59.07 -21.78
C SER A 73 0.87 -59.93 -20.53
N GLY A 74 -0.14 -59.53 -19.73
CA GLY A 74 -0.89 -60.38 -18.75
C GLY A 74 -0.30 -60.46 -17.32
N SER A 75 -0.93 -60.97 -16.26
CA SER A 75 -2.25 -61.55 -15.88
C SER A 75 -1.97 -62.37 -14.58
N SER A 76 -2.80 -62.65 -13.56
CA SER A 76 -4.16 -62.26 -13.10
C SER A 76 -4.50 -62.98 -11.76
N GLY A 77 -5.40 -62.41 -10.93
CA GLY A 77 -6.13 -63.11 -9.82
C GLY A 77 -5.40 -63.20 -8.46
N GLY A 78 -6.10 -63.38 -7.32
CA GLY A 78 -7.55 -63.34 -7.05
C GLY A 78 -7.97 -64.07 -5.74
N GLU A 79 -9.04 -63.60 -5.06
CA GLU A 79 -9.82 -64.29 -3.98
C GLU A 79 -9.03 -64.70 -2.70
N GLU A 80 -9.53 -65.10 -1.50
CA GLU A 80 -10.81 -65.11 -0.73
C GLU A 80 -10.41 -65.20 0.79
N GLU A 81 -11.19 -65.13 1.89
CA GLU A 81 -12.62 -64.92 2.27
C GLU A 81 -12.66 -64.42 3.75
N GLY A 82 -13.76 -63.79 4.21
CA GLY A 82 -14.20 -63.82 5.62
C GLY A 82 -13.64 -62.78 6.61
N GLY A 83 -14.40 -62.23 7.59
CA GLY A 83 -15.86 -62.30 7.81
C GLY A 83 -16.27 -62.51 9.28
N ARG A 84 -16.99 -61.54 9.89
CA ARG A 84 -18.02 -61.74 10.94
C ARG A 84 -18.68 -60.45 11.43
N GLU A 85 -19.99 -60.50 11.65
CA GLU A 85 -20.80 -59.42 12.24
C GLU A 85 -20.88 -59.51 13.77
N VAL A 86 -21.25 -58.40 14.43
CA VAL A 86 -22.21 -58.42 15.56
C VAL A 86 -23.07 -57.15 15.47
N GLU A 87 -24.39 -57.30 15.54
CA GLU A 87 -25.37 -56.20 15.53
C GLU A 87 -25.51 -55.53 16.91
N ASN A 88 -26.00 -54.28 16.96
CA ASN A 88 -27.34 -53.98 17.54
C ASN A 88 -27.72 -52.48 17.45
N ASN A 89 -28.95 -52.23 16.99
CA ASN A 89 -30.02 -51.35 17.55
C ASN A 89 -29.63 -50.08 18.38
N ASN A 90 -30.34 -48.95 18.28
CA ASN A 90 -31.78 -48.83 17.97
C ASN A 90 -32.24 -47.41 17.54
N GLN A 91 -33.46 -47.36 16.98
CA GLN A 91 -34.42 -46.23 17.04
C GLN A 91 -34.07 -44.85 16.44
N SER A 92 -34.28 -44.75 15.13
CA SER A 92 -35.33 -43.93 14.50
C SER A 92 -36.07 -42.87 15.34
N ASN A 93 -36.27 -41.69 14.73
CA ASN A 93 -37.64 -41.15 14.59
C ASN A 93 -37.81 -40.42 13.25
N SER A 94 -39.04 -40.42 12.72
CA SER A 94 -39.45 -39.80 11.46
C SER A 94 -39.98 -38.36 11.70
N ASN A 95 -40.39 -37.52 10.74
CA ASN A 95 -41.10 -37.78 9.48
C ASN A 95 -40.77 -36.72 8.41
N TYR A 96 -40.70 -37.16 7.16
CA TYR A 96 -41.02 -36.31 6.00
C TYR A 96 -42.55 -36.12 5.90
N ASN A 97 -42.98 -35.12 5.13
CA ASN A 97 -44.33 -35.08 4.57
C ASN A 97 -44.22 -34.93 3.05
N ASP A 98 -44.88 -35.81 2.31
CA ASP A 98 -44.78 -35.97 0.85
C ASP A 98 -45.92 -35.24 0.13
N SER A 99 -45.64 -34.75 -1.08
CA SER A 99 -46.67 -34.45 -2.09
C SER A 99 -46.10 -34.60 -3.51
N LYS A 100 -45.92 -35.85 -3.95
CA LYS A 100 -45.63 -36.24 -5.34
C LYS A 100 -46.35 -35.40 -6.41
N HIS A 101 -45.69 -35.25 -7.55
CA HIS A 101 -46.35 -35.51 -8.83
C HIS A 101 -45.40 -36.30 -9.75
N GLU A 102 -45.89 -37.38 -10.37
CA GLU A 102 -45.13 -38.23 -11.31
C GLU A 102 -45.29 -37.68 -12.75
N GLY A 103 -44.31 -37.92 -13.64
CA GLY A 103 -44.25 -37.22 -14.95
C GLY A 103 -43.15 -37.63 -15.97
N ASP A 104 -42.56 -38.82 -15.85
CA ASP A 104 -41.99 -39.64 -16.95
C ASP A 104 -40.87 -39.16 -17.94
N TYR A 105 -39.74 -39.87 -17.84
CA TYR A 105 -38.78 -40.35 -18.89
C TYR A 105 -37.63 -39.50 -19.48
N GLU A 106 -36.41 -40.04 -19.22
CA GLU A 106 -35.17 -40.11 -20.03
C GLU A 106 -34.20 -38.91 -20.18
N GLY A 107 -32.96 -39.14 -19.71
CA GLY A 107 -31.76 -38.32 -19.91
C GLY A 107 -30.68 -38.63 -18.85
N TYR A 108 -29.60 -39.34 -19.21
CA TYR A 108 -28.46 -39.61 -18.31
C TYR A 108 -27.34 -38.59 -18.52
N GLY A 109 -26.72 -38.10 -17.43
CA GLY A 109 -25.33 -37.61 -17.48
C GLY A 109 -25.01 -36.41 -16.58
N GLU A 110 -24.11 -36.65 -15.63
CA GLU A 110 -23.23 -35.69 -14.92
C GLU A 110 -23.88 -34.65 -13.98
N GLU A 111 -23.39 -34.66 -12.73
CA GLU A 111 -23.77 -33.74 -11.66
C GLU A 111 -22.73 -32.61 -11.58
N GLU A 112 -23.08 -31.40 -12.02
CA GLU A 112 -22.31 -30.20 -11.66
C GLU A 112 -22.74 -29.73 -10.26
N GLU A 113 -21.82 -29.76 -9.29
CA GLU A 113 -22.04 -29.07 -8.01
C GLU A 113 -21.99 -27.54 -8.25
N GLU A 114 -23.16 -26.89 -8.32
CA GLU A 114 -23.24 -25.43 -8.40
C GLU A 114 -22.52 -24.77 -7.21
N GLU A 115 -21.35 -24.15 -7.48
CA GLU A 115 -20.66 -23.30 -6.51
C GLU A 115 -21.57 -22.13 -6.10
N ARG A 116 -22.14 -22.21 -4.90
CA ARG A 116 -23.01 -21.15 -4.37
C ARG A 116 -22.21 -19.88 -4.12
N ASP A 117 -22.46 -18.88 -4.96
CA ASP A 117 -21.90 -17.54 -4.85
C ASP A 117 -21.99 -16.99 -3.41
N LEU A 118 -20.82 -16.62 -2.87
CA LEU A 118 -20.67 -16.07 -1.52
C LEU A 118 -21.07 -14.59 -1.43
N PHE A 119 -21.41 -13.95 -2.57
CA PHE A 119 -21.69 -12.52 -2.71
C PHE A 119 -23.00 -12.23 -3.45
N GLY A 120 -24.03 -13.04 -3.21
CA GLY A 120 -25.37 -12.90 -3.80
C GLY A 120 -26.04 -11.52 -3.61
N SER A 121 -27.15 -11.31 -4.31
CA SER A 121 -27.75 -9.99 -4.65
C SER A 121 -28.33 -9.13 -3.51
N ASP A 122 -27.98 -9.38 -2.24
CA ASP A 122 -28.51 -8.72 -1.03
C ASP A 122 -28.04 -7.25 -0.86
N ASN A 123 -27.20 -6.76 -1.78
CA ASN A 123 -26.60 -5.42 -1.74
C ASN A 123 -27.62 -4.28 -1.98
N GLU A 124 -28.77 -4.57 -2.58
CA GLU A 124 -29.79 -3.57 -2.90
C GLU A 124 -30.38 -2.88 -1.67
N ASP A 125 -30.66 -3.61 -0.58
CA ASP A 125 -31.28 -3.04 0.61
C ASP A 125 -30.25 -2.40 1.56
N TYR A 126 -28.97 -2.82 1.46
CA TYR A 126 -27.84 -2.14 2.10
C TYR A 126 -27.56 -0.74 1.51
N VAL A 127 -27.87 -0.53 0.22
CA VAL A 127 -27.77 0.81 -0.43
C VAL A 127 -28.81 1.79 0.13
N LYS A 128 -30.00 1.27 0.50
CA LYS A 128 -31.20 2.04 0.90
C LYS A 128 -31.29 2.32 2.40
N THR A 129 -30.47 1.69 3.25
CA THR A 129 -30.62 1.74 4.71
C THR A 129 -30.24 3.11 5.31
N THR A 130 -31.14 3.73 6.06
CA THR A 130 -30.85 4.93 6.86
C THR A 130 -30.07 4.56 8.12
N VAL A 131 -28.92 5.20 8.35
CA VAL A 131 -28.00 4.84 9.44
C VAL A 131 -28.56 5.24 10.81
N ILE A 132 -28.68 4.26 11.72
CA ILE A 132 -28.92 4.47 13.15
C ILE A 132 -27.75 3.83 13.91
N SER A 133 -26.97 4.64 14.63
CA SER A 133 -25.93 4.14 15.53
C SER A 133 -26.56 3.63 16.84
N PRO A 134 -26.26 2.41 17.30
CA PRO A 134 -26.62 1.97 18.66
C PRO A 134 -25.74 2.62 19.75
N HIS A 135 -24.70 3.35 19.37
CA HIS A 135 -23.80 4.05 20.28
C HIS A 135 -24.06 5.56 20.26
N PRO A 136 -24.26 6.21 21.42
CA PRO A 136 -24.47 7.65 21.50
C PRO A 136 -23.20 8.41 21.13
N ILE A 137 -23.37 9.56 20.47
CA ILE A 137 -22.26 10.45 20.08
C ILE A 137 -21.55 10.96 21.37
N PRO A 138 -20.23 10.78 21.51
CA PRO A 138 -19.49 11.26 22.68
C PRO A 138 -19.44 12.80 22.75
N VAL A 139 -20.32 13.40 23.56
CA VAL A 139 -20.29 14.85 23.82
C VAL A 139 -19.18 15.17 24.83
N LEU A 140 -18.21 15.99 24.43
CA LEU A 140 -17.11 16.42 25.30
C LEU A 140 -17.63 17.26 26.50
N PRO A 141 -17.06 17.10 27.72
CA PRO A 141 -17.43 17.93 28.85
C PRO A 141 -17.17 19.43 28.60
N ALA A 142 -18.14 20.27 28.93
CA ALA A 142 -18.03 21.72 28.74
C ALA A 142 -16.87 22.32 29.54
N MET A 143 -15.90 22.93 28.84
CA MET A 143 -14.74 23.56 29.48
C MET A 143 -15.16 24.79 30.31
N ARG A 144 -14.85 24.77 31.62
CA ARG A 144 -15.00 25.93 32.49
C ARG A 144 -13.76 26.81 32.42
N HIS A 145 -13.84 27.96 31.75
CA HIS A 145 -12.80 28.98 31.78
C HIS A 145 -12.55 29.49 33.23
N PRO A 146 -11.31 29.45 33.75
CA PRO A 146 -11.01 29.88 35.11
C PRO A 146 -10.52 31.33 35.16
N HIS A 147 -11.40 32.32 34.95
CA HIS A 147 -11.07 33.75 35.05
C HIS A 147 -12.22 34.62 35.62
N ASN A 148 -12.32 34.71 36.95
CA ASN A 148 -12.49 36.00 37.66
C ASN A 148 -12.32 35.82 39.20
N PRO A 149 -11.78 36.81 39.95
CA PRO A 149 -11.58 36.72 41.40
C PRO A 149 -12.59 37.55 42.23
N GLY A 150 -12.82 37.17 43.49
CA GLY A 150 -13.29 38.14 44.52
C GLY A 150 -14.15 37.62 45.68
N ARG A 151 -13.63 37.75 46.92
CA ARG A 151 -14.31 37.65 48.23
C ARG A 151 -14.99 36.29 48.58
N GLY A 152 -15.10 35.87 49.85
CA GLY A 152 -14.52 36.41 51.10
C GLY A 152 -15.18 35.84 52.37
N ASN A 153 -14.42 35.75 53.47
CA ASN A 153 -14.82 35.46 54.86
C ASN A 153 -15.38 34.07 55.27
N LEU A 154 -14.48 33.31 55.93
CA LEU A 154 -14.54 32.93 57.37
C LEU A 154 -15.81 32.28 57.97
N GLY A 155 -15.64 31.04 58.44
CA GLY A 155 -16.41 30.42 59.53
C GLY A 155 -15.58 29.36 60.27
N ARG A 156 -15.49 29.40 61.61
CA ARG A 156 -14.75 28.43 62.45
C ARG A 156 -15.70 27.56 63.27
N GLY A 157 -15.38 26.27 63.42
CA GLY A 157 -15.98 25.35 64.41
C GLY A 157 -14.94 24.31 64.86
N ARG A 158 -14.94 23.89 66.14
CA ARG A 158 -13.83 23.13 66.76
C ARG A 158 -14.23 22.30 67.99
N TRP A 159 -14.01 20.98 67.92
CA TRP A 159 -13.84 20.04 69.06
C TRP A 159 -12.78 19.00 68.58
N GLN A 160 -11.68 18.63 69.26
CA GLN A 160 -11.45 18.13 70.64
C GLN A 160 -12.13 16.77 70.91
N ASN A 161 -11.48 15.71 71.42
CA ASN A 161 -10.09 15.51 71.91
C ASN A 161 -9.65 14.04 71.75
N ASN A 162 -8.34 13.79 71.54
CA ASN A 162 -7.51 13.05 72.51
C ASN A 162 -6.02 13.00 72.07
N ARG A 163 -5.11 12.89 73.05
CA ARG A 163 -3.66 12.69 72.84
C ARG A 163 -3.17 11.48 73.64
N GLY A 164 -2.44 10.59 72.99
CA GLY A 164 -1.47 9.71 73.66
C GLY A 164 -0.16 10.46 73.94
N ALA A 165 0.62 9.97 74.91
CA ALA A 165 1.84 10.63 75.38
C ALA A 165 2.99 10.65 74.34
N GLY A 166 4.01 11.47 74.62
CA GLY A 166 5.34 11.37 74.01
C GLY A 166 6.41 11.83 75.01
N LEU A 167 7.68 11.54 74.73
CA LEU A 167 8.91 12.11 75.35
C LEU A 167 10.15 11.64 74.53
N LEU A 168 11.33 12.22 74.79
CA LEU A 168 12.60 12.07 74.01
C LEU A 168 13.68 11.34 74.87
N PRO A 169 14.97 11.10 74.45
CA PRO A 169 15.66 11.31 73.16
C PRO A 169 16.58 10.16 72.62
N ARG A 170 17.11 10.35 71.39
CA ARG A 170 18.40 9.95 70.71
C ARG A 170 19.44 8.98 71.38
N PRO A 171 20.38 8.29 70.64
CA PRO A 171 20.97 8.67 69.32
C PRO A 171 21.36 7.57 68.27
N GLY A 172 21.49 7.99 67.00
CA GLY A 172 22.73 7.83 66.18
C GLY A 172 23.09 6.51 65.45
N PHE A 173 22.99 6.50 64.11
CA PHE A 173 23.83 5.71 63.17
C PHE A 173 24.12 6.52 61.87
N PRO A 174 25.23 6.27 61.14
CA PRO A 174 25.69 7.08 59.99
C PRO A 174 25.06 6.66 58.63
N PRO A 175 25.27 7.42 57.53
CA PRO A 175 24.42 7.35 56.34
C PRO A 175 24.84 6.33 55.28
N ARG A 176 23.93 6.04 54.35
CA ARG A 176 24.25 5.50 53.01
C ARG A 176 23.59 6.35 51.94
N GLN A 177 24.38 6.81 50.97
CA GLN A 177 23.86 7.44 49.75
C GLN A 177 23.27 6.38 48.83
N GLY A 178 22.12 6.67 48.23
CA GLY A 178 21.53 5.88 47.15
C GLY A 178 21.13 6.83 46.02
N TYR A 179 21.64 6.60 44.82
CA TYR A 179 21.28 7.38 43.64
C TYR A 179 19.83 7.09 43.24
N GLY A 180 19.07 8.13 42.93
CA GLY A 180 17.66 8.05 42.55
C GLY A 180 17.32 9.12 41.52
N TYR A 181 17.97 9.07 40.36
CA TYR A 181 17.76 10.02 39.26
C TYR A 181 16.48 9.66 38.48
N GLY A 182 15.34 9.66 39.17
CA GLY A 182 14.03 9.43 38.56
C GLY A 182 13.68 10.58 37.62
N SER A 183 13.68 10.30 36.31
CA SER A 183 13.31 11.28 35.29
C SER A 183 11.88 11.77 35.54
N LYS A 184 11.75 13.05 35.91
CA LYS A 184 10.44 13.69 36.11
C LYS A 184 9.86 14.03 34.75
N PHE A 185 8.85 13.28 34.33
CA PHE A 185 7.83 13.66 33.36
C PHE A 185 8.33 14.58 32.24
N ALA A 186 8.90 13.99 31.19
CA ALA A 186 9.01 14.65 29.91
C ALA A 186 7.59 14.87 29.32
N ASN A 187 6.91 15.91 29.80
CA ASN A 187 5.91 16.60 29.00
C ASN A 187 6.66 17.20 27.81
N GLY A 188 6.83 16.41 26.75
CA GLY A 188 7.26 16.92 25.46
C GLY A 188 6.34 18.07 25.04
N HIS A 189 6.90 19.07 24.35
CA HIS A 189 6.08 20.11 23.74
C HIS A 189 4.99 19.43 22.90
N ARG A 190 3.73 19.61 23.31
CA ARG A 190 2.61 19.45 22.38
C ARG A 190 2.72 20.62 21.42
N ASP A 191 2.55 20.33 20.13
CA ASP A 191 2.38 21.36 19.13
C ASP A 191 1.17 22.23 19.54
N ASP A 192 1.31 23.55 19.53
CA ASP A 192 0.22 24.47 19.87
C ASP A 192 -0.95 24.36 18.87
N ARG A 193 -0.73 23.75 17.69
CA ARG A 193 -1.75 23.37 16.70
C ARG A 193 -2.51 22.08 17.06
N PHE A 194 -2.16 21.34 18.12
CA PHE A 194 -2.73 20.02 18.39
C PHE A 194 -4.25 20.04 18.65
N VAL A 195 -5.00 19.26 17.86
CA VAL A 195 -6.46 19.11 17.97
C VAL A 195 -6.87 17.75 18.54
N SER A 196 -6.31 16.65 18.02
CA SER A 196 -6.72 15.28 18.37
C SER A 196 -5.62 14.24 18.09
N GLU A 197 -5.67 13.09 18.76
CA GLU A 197 -4.79 11.93 18.48
C GLU A 197 -5.60 10.63 18.38
N LEU A 198 -5.21 9.75 17.45
CA LEU A 198 -5.69 8.37 17.36
C LEU A 198 -4.53 7.41 17.64
N LYS A 199 -4.49 6.87 18.85
CA LYS A 199 -3.45 5.91 19.29
C LYS A 199 -3.73 4.49 18.80
N PHE A 200 -2.68 3.77 18.46
CA PHE A 200 -2.75 2.37 18.04
C PHE A 200 -2.88 1.45 19.27
N SER A 201 -4.07 1.44 19.88
CA SER A 201 -4.37 0.74 21.14
C SER A 201 -4.92 -0.67 20.98
N LYS A 202 -5.23 -1.09 19.75
CA LYS A 202 -5.74 -2.41 19.39
C LYS A 202 -4.64 -3.23 18.76
N SER A 203 -4.56 -4.51 19.13
CA SER A 203 -3.70 -5.48 18.48
C SER A 203 -4.29 -5.92 17.14
N ASP A 204 -3.43 -6.46 16.27
CA ASP A 204 -3.82 -7.10 15.01
C ASP A 204 -4.83 -8.24 15.26
N GLU A 205 -4.69 -8.99 16.36
CA GLU A 205 -5.68 -9.98 16.82
C GLU A 205 -7.06 -9.39 17.10
N THR A 206 -7.14 -8.11 17.50
CA THR A 206 -8.40 -7.41 17.76
C THR A 206 -9.01 -6.91 16.45
N LEU A 207 -8.17 -6.36 15.56
CA LEU A 207 -8.58 -5.81 14.26
C LEU A 207 -8.99 -6.91 13.27
N SER A 208 -8.27 -8.03 13.22
CA SER A 208 -8.58 -9.19 12.35
C SER A 208 -9.92 -9.86 12.66
N ARG A 209 -10.47 -9.68 13.88
CA ARG A 209 -11.82 -10.15 14.25
C ARG A 209 -12.93 -9.20 13.80
N LYS A 210 -12.61 -7.98 13.35
CA LYS A 210 -13.57 -6.97 12.90
C LYS A 210 -13.79 -7.11 11.39
N CYS A 211 -14.89 -7.75 11.00
CA CYS A 211 -15.35 -7.69 9.61
C CYS A 211 -15.78 -6.25 9.27
N VAL A 212 -15.12 -5.63 8.29
CA VAL A 212 -15.49 -4.32 7.74
C VAL A 212 -16.03 -4.53 6.34
N ALA A 213 -17.27 -4.08 6.11
CA ALA A 213 -17.85 -4.04 4.77
C ALA A 213 -17.06 -3.05 3.89
N PHE A 214 -16.63 -3.51 2.73
CA PHE A 214 -16.05 -2.70 1.67
C PHE A 214 -16.89 -2.90 0.41
N GLN A 215 -17.43 -1.82 -0.15
CA GLN A 215 -18.21 -1.88 -1.39
C GLN A 215 -17.27 -2.08 -2.59
N GLU A 216 -17.63 -2.96 -3.52
CA GLU A 216 -16.88 -3.14 -4.77
C GLU A 216 -16.67 -1.78 -5.46
N PRO A 217 -15.41 -1.38 -5.78
CA PRO A 217 -15.14 -0.07 -6.35
C PRO A 217 -15.76 0.10 -7.74
N CYS A 218 -16.51 1.19 -7.93
CA CYS A 218 -17.28 1.47 -9.14
C CYS A 218 -16.80 2.77 -9.78
N GLU A 219 -16.28 2.70 -11.01
CA GLU A 219 -15.95 3.88 -11.80
C GLU A 219 -17.21 4.67 -12.17
N LEU A 220 -17.16 5.99 -12.00
CA LEU A 220 -18.22 6.93 -12.40
C LEU A 220 -17.80 7.86 -13.53
N ALA A 221 -16.50 8.10 -13.68
CA ALA A 221 -15.90 9.00 -14.64
C ALA A 221 -14.41 8.70 -14.78
N CYS A 222 -13.74 9.33 -15.74
CA CYS A 222 -12.30 9.32 -15.86
C CYS A 222 -11.79 10.64 -16.46
N TYR A 223 -10.48 10.85 -16.39
CA TYR A 223 -9.80 11.93 -17.09
C TYR A 223 -8.39 11.54 -17.55
N SER A 224 -7.91 12.30 -18.54
CA SER A 224 -6.70 12.08 -19.30
C SER A 224 -5.88 13.36 -19.31
N ARG A 225 -4.69 13.38 -18.70
CA ARG A 225 -3.71 14.47 -18.85
C ARG A 225 -2.73 14.13 -19.97
N ILE A 226 -2.74 14.92 -21.04
CA ILE A 226 -1.92 14.66 -22.23
C ILE A 226 -0.55 15.36 -22.17
N GLU A 227 0.31 15.04 -23.13
CA GLU A 227 1.57 15.75 -23.41
C GLU A 227 1.33 17.27 -23.46
N GLY A 228 2.16 18.04 -22.76
CA GLY A 228 1.97 19.49 -22.57
C GLY A 228 1.08 19.89 -21.37
N GLY A 229 0.33 18.93 -20.78
CA GLY A 229 -0.35 19.10 -19.49
C GLY A 229 -1.84 19.44 -19.53
N GLU A 230 -2.45 19.54 -20.73
CA GLU A 230 -3.90 19.71 -20.86
C GLU A 230 -4.67 18.50 -20.32
N VAL A 231 -5.86 18.73 -19.76
CA VAL A 231 -6.72 17.68 -19.17
C VAL A 231 -8.03 17.56 -19.92
N TYR A 232 -8.40 16.33 -20.25
CA TYR A 232 -9.63 15.98 -20.95
C TYR A 232 -10.42 14.95 -20.13
N PHE A 233 -11.73 15.14 -19.99
CA PHE A 233 -12.59 14.26 -19.18
C PHE A 233 -13.09 13.04 -19.97
N ASP A 234 -12.16 12.26 -20.52
CA ASP A 234 -12.35 11.03 -21.30
C ASP A 234 -11.14 10.07 -21.16
N ASP A 235 -11.15 8.93 -21.85
CA ASP A 235 -10.15 7.85 -21.78
C ASP A 235 -9.12 7.82 -22.92
N ARG A 236 -8.88 8.95 -23.60
CA ARG A 236 -8.05 9.04 -24.82
C ARG A 236 -6.59 8.56 -24.71
N ILE A 237 -6.01 8.48 -23.51
CA ILE A 237 -4.65 7.97 -23.26
C ILE A 237 -4.63 6.71 -22.38
N LEU A 238 -5.77 6.06 -22.15
CA LEU A 238 -5.80 4.80 -21.42
C LEU A 238 -5.07 3.72 -22.23
N ARG A 239 -3.85 3.39 -21.78
CA ARG A 239 -2.97 2.40 -22.41
C ARG A 239 -3.60 1.00 -22.40
N LEU A 240 -3.38 0.22 -23.46
CA LEU A 240 -3.73 -1.21 -23.51
C LEU A 240 -2.56 -2.05 -22.98
N PHE A 241 -2.84 -3.11 -22.23
CA PHE A 241 -1.83 -4.01 -21.68
C PHE A 241 -1.25 -4.95 -22.75
N LYS A 242 0.09 -4.97 -22.88
CA LYS A 242 0.79 -5.89 -23.77
C LYS A 242 0.78 -7.31 -23.18
N ARG A 243 -0.20 -8.11 -23.57
CA ARG A 243 -0.40 -9.49 -23.06
C ARG A 243 0.84 -10.40 -23.14
N LEU A 244 1.75 -10.14 -24.07
CA LEU A 244 2.98 -10.91 -24.31
C LEU A 244 4.26 -10.27 -23.71
N ILE A 245 4.14 -9.41 -22.69
CA ILE A 245 5.29 -8.78 -21.98
C ILE A 245 6.38 -9.75 -21.47
N SER A 246 6.06 -11.04 -21.32
CA SER A 246 7.05 -12.08 -21.01
C SER A 246 8.04 -12.36 -22.16
N GLU A 247 7.75 -11.95 -23.40
CA GLU A 247 8.63 -12.08 -24.56
C GLU A 247 9.72 -10.99 -24.58
N ASP A 248 9.54 -9.89 -23.83
CA ASP A 248 10.52 -8.81 -23.71
C ASP A 248 11.57 -9.05 -22.60
N VAL A 249 11.61 -10.24 -22.00
CA VAL A 249 12.65 -10.61 -21.02
C VAL A 249 14.03 -10.54 -21.69
N GLY A 250 14.92 -9.74 -21.11
CA GLY A 250 16.21 -9.32 -21.68
C GLY A 250 16.26 -7.83 -22.08
N ALA A 251 15.11 -7.14 -22.14
CA ALA A 251 15.04 -5.71 -22.43
C ALA A 251 15.80 -4.85 -21.40
N ASP A 252 16.40 -3.76 -21.86
CA ASP A 252 17.21 -2.85 -21.06
C ASP A 252 16.39 -1.61 -20.67
N LEU A 253 15.95 -1.53 -19.41
CA LEU A 253 15.05 -0.46 -18.95
C LEU A 253 15.76 0.91 -18.87
N ASN A 254 17.05 1.00 -19.19
CA ASN A 254 17.76 2.27 -19.38
C ASN A 254 17.50 2.93 -20.73
N GLU A 255 16.96 2.19 -21.72
CA GLU A 255 16.67 2.73 -23.05
C GLU A 255 15.71 3.93 -22.93
N GLY A 256 16.10 5.08 -23.50
CA GLY A 256 15.31 6.32 -23.46
C GLY A 256 15.52 7.24 -22.25
N PHE A 257 16.33 6.87 -21.24
CA PHE A 257 16.53 7.65 -20.00
C PHE A 257 17.09 9.07 -20.22
N ASP A 258 17.85 9.27 -21.28
CA ASP A 258 18.39 10.57 -21.72
C ASP A 258 17.31 11.50 -22.30
N THR A 259 16.20 10.93 -22.78
CA THR A 259 15.02 11.65 -23.29
C THR A 259 13.86 11.74 -22.28
N PHE A 260 14.02 11.19 -21.07
CA PHE A 260 12.97 11.10 -20.04
C PHE A 260 12.53 12.47 -19.51
N ILE A 261 11.22 12.71 -19.51
CA ILE A 261 10.58 13.89 -18.91
C ILE A 261 9.98 13.50 -17.56
N GLU A 262 10.58 14.03 -16.48
CA GLU A 262 10.17 13.76 -15.10
C GLU A 262 8.78 14.32 -14.76
N LYS A 263 8.07 13.65 -13.84
CA LYS A 263 6.77 14.08 -13.34
C LYS A 263 6.92 15.35 -12.51
N LYS A 264 6.14 16.38 -12.84
CA LYS A 264 6.11 17.65 -12.10
C LYS A 264 5.15 17.51 -10.94
N ASP A 265 5.54 18.00 -9.76
CA ASP A 265 4.61 18.07 -8.64
C ASP A 265 3.61 19.20 -8.87
N LEU A 266 2.37 18.82 -9.19
CA LEU A 266 1.25 19.74 -9.37
C LEU A 266 0.61 20.13 -8.02
N GLY A 267 0.95 19.44 -6.93
CA GLY A 267 0.30 19.59 -5.63
C GLY A 267 -1.22 19.58 -5.73
N SER A 268 -1.85 20.57 -5.09
CA SER A 268 -3.31 20.74 -5.09
C SER A 268 -3.91 21.16 -6.43
N GLN A 269 -3.11 21.56 -7.44
CA GLN A 269 -3.64 21.79 -8.80
C GLN A 269 -4.13 20.48 -9.42
N GLY A 270 -3.39 19.38 -9.23
CA GLY A 270 -3.82 18.05 -9.68
C GLY A 270 -5.11 17.59 -8.99
N PHE A 271 -5.30 17.95 -7.71
CA PHE A 271 -6.58 17.71 -7.02
C PHE A 271 -7.72 18.56 -7.61
N GLY A 272 -7.40 19.77 -8.09
CA GLY A 272 -8.31 20.60 -8.88
C GLY A 272 -8.86 19.91 -10.14
N ASP A 273 -8.06 19.10 -10.83
CA ASP A 273 -8.49 18.35 -12.02
C ASP A 273 -9.50 17.24 -11.68
N LEU A 274 -9.24 16.47 -10.62
CA LEU A 274 -10.19 15.50 -10.08
C LEU A 274 -11.51 16.17 -9.70
N LEU A 275 -11.43 17.29 -8.96
CA LEU A 275 -12.60 18.07 -8.57
C LEU A 275 -13.32 18.68 -9.78
N ALA A 276 -12.62 19.01 -10.87
CA ALA A 276 -13.20 19.51 -12.11
C ALA A 276 -13.94 18.42 -12.89
N CYS A 277 -13.35 17.22 -13.02
CA CYS A 277 -14.01 16.06 -13.61
C CYS A 277 -15.30 15.68 -12.85
N ILE A 278 -15.28 15.76 -11.51
CA ILE A 278 -16.46 15.56 -10.65
C ILE A 278 -17.58 16.57 -10.98
N ARG A 279 -17.25 17.85 -11.24
CA ARG A 279 -18.23 18.87 -11.65
C ARG A 279 -18.75 18.65 -13.08
N ASP A 280 -17.85 18.41 -14.04
CA ASP A 280 -18.20 18.16 -15.45
C ASP A 280 -19.16 16.97 -15.61
N LYS A 281 -18.86 15.84 -14.96
CA LYS A 281 -19.72 14.65 -14.97
C LYS A 281 -20.91 14.74 -14.00
N ASN A 282 -21.13 15.89 -13.36
CA ASN A 282 -22.26 16.17 -12.46
C ASN A 282 -22.40 15.10 -11.33
N ILE A 283 -21.27 14.61 -10.80
CA ILE A 283 -21.27 13.53 -9.80
C ILE A 283 -21.83 14.08 -8.46
N PRO A 284 -22.93 13.53 -7.93
CA PRO A 284 -23.55 14.06 -6.72
C PRO A 284 -22.70 13.77 -5.47
N LEU A 285 -22.10 14.82 -4.91
CA LEU A 285 -21.37 14.73 -3.64
C LEU A 285 -22.29 14.69 -2.40
N GLN A 286 -23.61 14.86 -2.57
CA GLN A 286 -24.56 14.71 -1.47
C GLN A 286 -24.48 13.28 -0.89
N ASN A 287 -24.24 13.18 0.42
CA ASN A 287 -23.97 11.94 1.16
C ASN A 287 -22.59 11.28 0.90
N MET A 288 -21.69 11.90 0.14
CA MET A 288 -20.27 11.52 0.18
C MET A 288 -19.67 12.00 1.51
N HIS A 289 -18.78 11.20 2.09
CA HIS A 289 -18.12 11.51 3.36
C HIS A 289 -16.69 11.98 3.12
N PHE A 290 -16.01 11.37 2.13
CA PHE A 290 -14.64 11.68 1.77
C PHE A 290 -14.46 11.84 0.25
N VAL A 291 -13.65 12.83 -0.15
CA VAL A 291 -13.13 13.03 -1.52
C VAL A 291 -11.60 13.12 -1.45
N THR A 292 -10.88 12.35 -2.25
CA THR A 292 -9.42 12.15 -2.08
C THR A 292 -8.75 11.62 -3.35
N PHE A 293 -7.42 11.68 -3.43
CA PHE A 293 -6.67 10.73 -4.27
C PHE A 293 -6.46 9.38 -3.55
N ARG A 294 -6.29 8.31 -4.33
CA ARG A 294 -5.91 6.95 -3.89
C ARG A 294 -4.70 6.97 -2.94
N ASN A 295 -3.71 7.83 -3.19
CA ASN A 295 -2.48 7.99 -2.38
C ASN A 295 -2.76 8.16 -0.87
N ASN A 296 -3.74 8.99 -0.49
CA ASN A 296 -4.05 9.23 0.93
C ASN A 296 -4.73 8.03 1.60
N LEU A 297 -5.53 7.26 0.85
CA LEU A 297 -6.07 5.99 1.35
C LEU A 297 -4.97 4.92 1.44
N ASN A 298 -4.03 4.89 0.49
CA ASN A 298 -2.84 4.01 0.57
C ASN A 298 -2.08 4.24 1.88
N LYS A 299 -1.75 5.51 2.18
CA LYS A 299 -1.10 5.94 3.44
C LYS A 299 -1.86 5.42 4.66
N ILE A 300 -3.18 5.64 4.72
CA ILE A 300 -4.03 5.23 5.85
C ILE A 300 -4.08 3.70 6.02
N LEU A 301 -4.30 2.93 4.95
CA LEU A 301 -4.37 1.47 5.04
C LEU A 301 -2.99 0.85 5.35
N ALA A 302 -1.91 1.38 4.76
CA ALA A 302 -0.55 0.89 5.00
C ALA A 302 -0.12 1.11 6.47
N THR A 303 -0.60 2.19 7.11
CA THR A 303 -0.41 2.46 8.55
C THR A 303 -1.16 1.48 9.48
N ALA A 304 -1.72 0.37 8.97
CA ALA A 304 -1.93 -0.83 9.79
C ALA A 304 -0.61 -1.54 10.17
N TYR A 305 0.34 -1.65 9.23
CA TYR A 305 1.57 -2.43 9.38
C TYR A 305 2.87 -1.62 9.23
N MET A 306 2.88 -0.58 8.38
CA MET A 306 4.04 0.28 8.17
C MET A 306 4.27 1.19 9.38
N ARG A 307 5.50 1.18 9.91
CA ARG A 307 5.89 1.83 11.19
C ARG A 307 7.21 2.63 11.10
N HIS A 308 7.65 2.96 9.89
CA HIS A 308 8.90 3.68 9.64
C HIS A 308 8.78 4.80 8.58
N GLU A 309 7.72 4.80 7.75
CA GLU A 309 7.47 5.83 6.73
C GLU A 309 6.59 6.95 7.31
N PRO A 310 7.08 8.21 7.42
CA PRO A 310 6.25 9.34 7.79
C PRO A 310 5.40 9.80 6.61
N TRP A 311 4.21 10.35 6.90
CA TRP A 311 3.38 10.99 5.88
C TRP A 311 2.50 12.09 6.46
N GLU A 312 2.09 13.00 5.58
CA GLU A 312 1.13 14.06 5.85
C GLU A 312 0.03 14.10 4.77
N MET A 313 -1.12 14.69 5.12
CA MET A 313 -2.20 15.08 4.20
C MET A 313 -3.00 16.26 4.75
N GLY A 314 -3.46 17.14 3.87
CA GLY A 314 -4.39 18.22 4.21
C GLY A 314 -5.80 17.64 4.43
N VAL A 315 -6.55 18.18 5.38
CA VAL A 315 -7.89 17.69 5.74
C VAL A 315 -8.84 18.88 5.89
N HIS A 316 -9.73 19.03 4.91
CA HIS A 316 -10.58 20.22 4.75
C HIS A 316 -12.03 19.79 4.64
N LYS A 317 -12.94 20.28 5.50
CA LYS A 317 -14.35 19.89 5.44
C LYS A 317 -15.24 21.01 4.97
N ARG A 318 -16.02 20.77 3.92
CA ARG A 318 -16.88 21.75 3.24
C ARG A 318 -18.16 21.08 2.76
N ASN A 319 -19.31 21.70 3.03
CA ASN A 319 -20.65 21.16 2.76
C ASN A 319 -20.86 19.72 3.30
N GLY A 320 -20.25 19.41 4.44
CA GLY A 320 -20.26 18.09 5.10
C GLY A 320 -19.22 17.09 4.59
N VAL A 321 -18.68 17.30 3.39
CA VAL A 321 -17.70 16.42 2.74
C VAL A 321 -16.29 16.73 3.26
N VAL A 322 -15.51 15.70 3.59
CA VAL A 322 -14.10 15.82 3.97
C VAL A 322 -13.19 15.59 2.76
N TYR A 323 -12.49 16.62 2.34
CA TYR A 323 -11.48 16.56 1.29
C TYR A 323 -10.13 16.24 1.92
N LEU A 324 -9.46 15.19 1.41
CA LEU A 324 -8.11 14.79 1.84
C LEU A 324 -7.10 15.15 0.74
N ASP A 325 -6.35 16.23 0.92
CA ASP A 325 -5.37 16.72 -0.06
C ASP A 325 -3.99 16.05 0.10
N VAL A 326 -3.28 15.83 -0.99
CA VAL A 326 -2.00 15.10 -0.98
C VAL A 326 -0.86 16.05 -0.66
N HIS A 327 -0.34 15.98 0.56
CA HIS A 327 0.91 16.65 0.91
C HIS A 327 2.10 15.74 0.56
N LYS A 328 3.10 16.32 -0.09
CA LYS A 328 4.44 15.75 -0.29
C LYS A 328 5.36 16.27 0.81
N LEU A 329 6.10 15.37 1.47
CA LEU A 329 7.08 15.76 2.50
C LEU A 329 8.37 16.29 1.85
N PRO A 330 9.18 17.11 2.55
CA PRO A 330 10.47 17.55 2.05
C PRO A 330 11.47 16.40 1.90
N GLU A 331 11.60 15.88 0.68
CA GLU A 331 12.59 14.86 0.30
C GLU A 331 13.99 15.45 0.11
N ARG A 332 15.01 14.61 0.26
CA ARG A 332 16.38 14.94 -0.17
C ARG A 332 16.44 14.96 -1.71
N PRO A 333 17.29 15.80 -2.34
CA PRO A 333 17.51 15.73 -3.78
C PRO A 333 17.91 14.31 -4.21
N GLN A 334 17.21 13.76 -5.20
CA GLN A 334 17.50 12.43 -5.73
C GLN A 334 18.84 12.43 -6.48
N SER A 335 19.62 11.38 -6.30
CA SER A 335 20.79 11.09 -7.12
C SER A 335 20.40 10.64 -8.54
N GLU A 336 21.33 10.66 -9.49
CA GLU A 336 21.06 10.14 -10.84
C GLU A 336 20.68 8.65 -10.82
N LEU A 337 21.24 7.87 -9.87
CA LEU A 337 20.89 6.45 -9.71
C LEU A 337 19.46 6.27 -9.20
N GLU A 338 19.00 7.11 -8.27
CA GLU A 338 17.60 7.09 -7.81
C GLU A 338 16.65 7.55 -8.93
N ARG A 339 16.99 8.64 -9.64
CA ARG A 339 16.27 9.10 -10.85
C ARG A 339 16.17 8.01 -11.93
N ARG A 340 17.23 7.23 -12.13
CA ARG A 340 17.31 6.09 -13.07
C ARG A 340 16.48 4.90 -12.58
N ARG A 341 16.47 4.62 -11.28
CA ARG A 341 15.58 3.62 -10.66
C ARG A 341 14.10 4.03 -10.76
N CYS A 342 13.76 5.32 -10.65
CA CYS A 342 12.42 5.84 -10.96
C CYS A 342 12.06 5.56 -12.43
N TYR A 343 13.00 5.87 -13.34
CA TYR A 343 12.78 5.70 -14.78
C TYR A 343 12.49 4.25 -15.18
N TRP A 344 13.19 3.27 -14.60
CA TRP A 344 12.94 1.85 -14.87
C TRP A 344 11.47 1.44 -14.67
N GLY A 345 10.75 2.10 -13.76
CA GLY A 345 9.29 1.96 -13.60
C GLY A 345 8.51 2.40 -14.84
N TYR A 346 8.63 3.67 -15.22
CA TYR A 346 7.95 4.24 -16.40
C TYR A 346 8.38 3.58 -17.73
N CYS A 347 9.64 3.13 -17.82
CA CYS A 347 10.15 2.37 -18.95
C CYS A 347 9.49 0.97 -19.02
N PHE A 348 9.38 0.25 -17.90
CA PHE A 348 8.63 -1.01 -17.84
C PHE A 348 7.14 -0.82 -18.14
N GLU A 349 6.49 0.24 -17.64
CA GLU A 349 5.11 0.58 -18.05
C GLU A 349 5.00 0.74 -19.57
N SER A 350 5.94 1.46 -20.17
CA SER A 350 6.00 1.72 -21.62
C SER A 350 6.29 0.44 -22.42
N LEU A 351 7.01 -0.52 -21.85
CA LEU A 351 7.28 -1.84 -22.45
C LEU A 351 6.06 -2.77 -22.34
N ALA A 352 5.40 -2.77 -21.18
CA ALA A 352 4.23 -3.59 -20.84
C ALA A 352 2.90 -3.05 -21.38
N THR A 353 2.94 -2.02 -22.23
CA THR A 353 1.76 -1.45 -22.88
C THR A 353 1.92 -1.35 -24.39
N GLU A 354 0.80 -1.48 -25.10
CA GLU A 354 0.74 -1.25 -26.54
C GLU A 354 0.80 0.28 -26.80
N ASP A 355 1.75 0.72 -27.63
CA ASP A 355 1.72 2.08 -28.21
C ASP A 355 1.66 1.93 -29.72
N THR A 356 0.57 2.43 -30.31
CA THR A 356 0.31 2.39 -31.76
C THR A 356 1.12 3.43 -32.55
N ARG A 357 1.86 4.31 -31.86
CA ARG A 357 2.71 5.34 -32.46
C ARG A 357 4.15 4.88 -32.68
N ARG A 358 4.65 3.91 -31.90
CA ARG A 358 6.00 3.32 -32.07
C ARG A 358 6.04 2.44 -33.32
N ALA A 359 7.09 2.58 -34.12
CA ALA A 359 7.34 1.68 -35.25
C ALA A 359 7.80 0.30 -34.76
N ILE A 360 7.61 -0.73 -35.60
CA ILE A 360 8.04 -2.10 -35.27
C ILE A 360 9.58 -2.14 -35.19
N GLY A 361 10.11 -2.46 -34.00
CA GLY A 361 11.54 -2.46 -33.73
C GLY A 361 12.12 -1.10 -33.33
N GLU A 362 11.28 -0.09 -33.06
CA GLU A 362 11.68 1.16 -32.43
C GLU A 362 11.80 1.00 -30.91
N GLY A 363 12.92 1.44 -30.35
CA GLY A 363 13.20 1.39 -28.91
C GLY A 363 12.37 2.38 -28.09
N ILE A 364 12.44 2.27 -26.77
CA ILE A 364 11.74 3.18 -25.85
C ILE A 364 12.44 4.54 -25.82
N HIS A 365 11.69 5.61 -26.09
CA HIS A 365 12.15 6.99 -26.05
C HIS A 365 11.01 7.94 -25.65
N HIS A 366 11.35 9.20 -25.34
CA HIS A 366 10.42 10.30 -25.08
C HIS A 366 9.30 10.02 -24.06
N VAL A 367 9.57 9.14 -23.09
CA VAL A 367 8.66 8.83 -21.98
C VAL A 367 8.43 10.09 -21.15
N ASP A 368 7.17 10.55 -21.07
CA ASP A 368 6.75 11.69 -20.26
C ASP A 368 5.87 11.25 -19.08
N ALA A 369 6.44 11.28 -17.87
CA ALA A 369 5.73 10.90 -16.65
C ALA A 369 4.66 11.92 -16.20
N ASN A 370 4.49 13.03 -16.93
CA ASN A 370 3.35 13.93 -16.76
C ASN A 370 2.08 13.44 -17.51
N VAL A 371 2.19 12.44 -18.38
CA VAL A 371 1.04 11.84 -19.08
C VAL A 371 0.37 10.82 -18.16
N GLU A 372 -0.83 11.12 -17.68
CA GLU A 372 -1.51 10.31 -16.65
C GLU A 372 -3.01 10.12 -16.95
N TYR A 373 -3.48 8.88 -16.88
CA TYR A 373 -4.90 8.53 -16.91
C TYR A 373 -5.41 8.26 -15.50
N CYS A 374 -6.55 8.85 -15.14
CA CYS A 374 -7.14 8.75 -13.80
C CYS A 374 -8.61 8.32 -13.86
N SER A 375 -8.93 7.23 -13.17
CA SER A 375 -10.29 6.76 -12.94
C SER A 375 -10.88 7.44 -11.69
N VAL A 376 -12.14 7.88 -11.77
CA VAL A 376 -12.88 8.50 -10.66
C VAL A 376 -13.85 7.47 -10.08
N ILE A 377 -13.47 6.91 -8.94
CA ILE A 377 -14.02 5.68 -8.37
C ILE A 377 -14.81 5.97 -7.10
N LYS A 378 -16.02 5.42 -7.02
CA LYS A 378 -16.87 5.43 -5.83
C LYS A 378 -16.82 4.09 -5.11
N THR A 379 -16.67 4.14 -3.80
CA THR A 379 -16.76 2.97 -2.90
C THR A 379 -17.35 3.39 -1.55
N LYS A 380 -17.43 2.46 -0.61
CA LYS A 380 -17.85 2.67 0.78
C LYS A 380 -17.00 1.77 1.68
N LEU A 381 -16.37 2.34 2.69
CA LEU A 381 -15.59 1.62 3.70
C LEU A 381 -16.29 1.77 5.06
N GLY A 382 -16.79 0.66 5.59
CA GLY A 382 -17.64 0.64 6.78
C GLY A 382 -18.90 1.49 6.60
N ALA A 383 -19.02 2.56 7.38
CA ALA A 383 -20.13 3.52 7.24
C ALA A 383 -19.92 4.53 6.08
N HIS A 384 -18.67 4.84 5.72
CA HIS A 384 -18.30 6.06 5.01
C HIS A 384 -18.31 5.85 3.49
N ARG A 385 -19.07 6.67 2.75
CA ARG A 385 -19.03 6.70 1.28
C ARG A 385 -17.85 7.56 0.82
N ILE A 386 -17.03 7.02 -0.09
CA ILE A 386 -15.77 7.61 -0.54
C ILE A 386 -15.82 7.76 -2.07
N LEU A 387 -15.37 8.91 -2.56
CA LEU A 387 -15.07 9.14 -3.97
C LEU A 387 -13.56 9.41 -4.10
N MET A 388 -12.86 8.69 -4.97
CA MET A 388 -11.41 8.82 -5.14
C MET A 388 -10.97 8.93 -6.59
N GLY A 389 -9.93 9.73 -6.84
CA GLY A 389 -9.13 9.64 -8.06
C GLY A 389 -8.06 8.55 -7.93
N ALA A 390 -7.98 7.64 -8.91
CA ALA A 390 -6.97 6.60 -9.00
C ALA A 390 -6.26 6.68 -10.35
N GLU A 391 -4.98 7.08 -10.35
CA GLU A 391 -4.07 6.88 -11.48
C GLU A 391 -4.02 5.38 -11.82
N MET A 392 -4.25 5.01 -13.09
CA MET A 392 -4.26 3.62 -13.57
C MET A 392 -3.25 3.43 -14.69
N ASP A 393 -2.45 2.37 -14.61
CA ASP A 393 -1.35 2.18 -15.56
C ASP A 393 -1.84 1.81 -16.96
N CYS A 394 -2.70 0.78 -17.06
CA CYS A 394 -3.28 0.32 -18.32
C CYS A 394 -4.57 -0.51 -18.09
N CYS A 395 -5.22 -0.92 -19.17
CA CYS A 395 -6.34 -1.86 -19.14
C CYS A 395 -6.18 -3.03 -20.12
N ASP A 396 -6.92 -4.10 -19.85
CA ASP A 396 -7.17 -5.21 -20.77
C ASP A 396 -8.68 -5.49 -20.79
N SER A 397 -9.16 -6.41 -21.61
CA SER A 397 -10.57 -6.82 -21.68
C SER A 397 -10.74 -8.33 -21.74
N THR A 398 -11.76 -8.86 -21.07
CA THR A 398 -12.13 -10.28 -21.19
C THR A 398 -12.61 -10.62 -22.61
N ASP A 399 -12.67 -11.89 -22.96
CA ASP A 399 -13.25 -12.35 -24.24
C ASP A 399 -14.74 -11.98 -24.39
N SER A 400 -15.41 -11.71 -23.26
CA SER A 400 -16.77 -11.14 -23.17
C SER A 400 -16.81 -9.60 -23.28
N GLY A 401 -15.70 -8.94 -23.57
CA GLY A 401 -15.59 -7.49 -23.76
C GLY A 401 -15.60 -6.66 -22.48
N ARG A 402 -15.49 -7.27 -21.29
CA ARG A 402 -15.45 -6.53 -20.01
C ARG A 402 -14.04 -5.97 -19.79
N ARG A 403 -13.88 -4.65 -19.95
CA ARG A 403 -12.66 -3.92 -19.59
C ARG A 403 -12.33 -4.13 -18.11
N PHE A 404 -11.06 -4.30 -17.78
CA PHE A 404 -10.52 -4.27 -16.42
C PHE A 404 -9.15 -3.60 -16.38
N TYR A 405 -8.81 -2.96 -15.27
CA TYR A 405 -7.49 -2.35 -15.09
C TYR A 405 -6.44 -3.38 -14.69
N VAL A 406 -5.20 -3.09 -15.07
CA VAL A 406 -3.98 -3.83 -14.69
C VAL A 406 -3.00 -2.82 -14.11
N GLU A 407 -2.53 -3.09 -12.89
CA GLU A 407 -1.48 -2.30 -12.22
C GLU A 407 -0.11 -2.85 -12.65
N LEU A 408 0.83 -1.96 -13.00
CA LEU A 408 2.18 -2.30 -13.42
C LEU A 408 3.17 -1.91 -12.33
N LYS A 409 4.17 -2.76 -12.06
CA LYS A 409 5.19 -2.54 -11.03
C LYS A 409 6.55 -3.05 -11.49
N THR A 410 7.62 -2.43 -11.01
CA THR A 410 8.99 -2.89 -11.24
C THR A 410 9.66 -3.21 -9.92
N ASN A 411 10.34 -4.34 -9.83
CA ASN A 411 11.07 -4.75 -8.62
C ASN A 411 12.49 -5.21 -8.95
N ARG A 412 13.39 -5.17 -7.97
CA ARG A 412 14.64 -5.94 -8.07
C ARG A 412 14.29 -7.44 -8.10
N GLU A 413 15.05 -8.25 -8.84
CA GLU A 413 14.94 -9.70 -8.71
C GLU A 413 15.27 -10.16 -7.27
N ILE A 414 14.65 -11.25 -6.86
CA ILE A 414 14.66 -11.77 -5.48
C ILE A 414 15.63 -12.96 -5.43
N ASP A 415 16.85 -12.68 -5.00
CA ASP A 415 17.95 -13.66 -4.98
C ASP A 415 17.90 -14.57 -3.73
N ASN A 416 17.21 -14.16 -2.67
CA ASN A 416 17.21 -14.84 -1.38
C ASN A 416 15.94 -14.63 -0.54
N TYR A 417 15.77 -15.47 0.48
CA TYR A 417 14.60 -15.47 1.38
C TYR A 417 14.39 -14.16 2.14
N HIS A 418 15.45 -13.42 2.51
CA HIS A 418 15.28 -12.14 3.22
C HIS A 418 14.72 -11.04 2.29
N GLN A 419 15.13 -11.04 1.02
CA GLN A 419 14.53 -10.19 -0.01
C GLN A 419 13.08 -10.61 -0.31
N GLU A 420 12.78 -11.91 -0.38
CA GLU A 420 11.41 -12.43 -0.56
C GLU A 420 10.51 -11.98 0.61
N GLU A 421 10.98 -12.16 1.84
CA GLU A 421 10.23 -11.81 3.05
C GLU A 421 9.98 -10.30 3.15
N ARG A 422 10.98 -9.45 2.86
CA ARG A 422 10.78 -7.98 2.83
C ARG A 422 9.83 -7.57 1.71
N PHE A 423 9.99 -8.13 0.52
CA PHE A 423 9.08 -7.88 -0.62
C PHE A 423 7.64 -8.24 -0.27
N GLU A 424 7.38 -9.42 0.30
CA GLU A 424 6.03 -9.84 0.64
C GLU A 424 5.42 -9.11 1.84
N LYS A 425 6.23 -8.73 2.85
CA LYS A 425 5.76 -7.96 4.02
C LYS A 425 5.44 -6.51 3.68
N GLU A 426 6.30 -5.84 2.92
CA GLU A 426 6.24 -4.37 2.72
C GLU A 426 5.69 -4.00 1.34
N LYS A 427 6.38 -4.40 0.27
CA LYS A 427 6.05 -3.94 -1.09
C LYS A 427 4.75 -4.55 -1.59
N LEU A 428 4.57 -5.86 -1.42
CA LEU A 428 3.37 -6.57 -1.83
C LEU A 428 2.12 -6.11 -1.06
N LEU A 429 2.29 -5.65 0.20
CA LEU A 429 1.24 -4.95 0.95
C LEU A 429 0.84 -3.63 0.27
N LYS A 430 1.80 -2.77 -0.09
CA LYS A 430 1.52 -1.51 -0.81
C LYS A 430 0.82 -1.77 -2.15
N CYS A 431 1.33 -2.72 -2.93
CA CYS A 431 0.74 -3.10 -4.23
C CYS A 431 -0.69 -3.64 -4.07
N TRP A 432 -0.94 -4.51 -3.09
CA TRP A 432 -2.30 -5.00 -2.80
C TRP A 432 -3.24 -3.86 -2.40
N ILE A 433 -2.82 -2.95 -1.51
CA ILE A 433 -3.63 -1.80 -1.09
C ILE A 433 -4.00 -0.92 -2.29
N GLN A 434 -3.02 -0.57 -3.13
CA GLN A 434 -3.20 0.20 -4.35
C GLN A 434 -4.26 -0.46 -5.26
N ALA A 435 -4.07 -1.73 -5.61
CA ALA A 435 -4.97 -2.45 -6.50
C ALA A 435 -6.38 -2.64 -5.91
N PHE A 436 -6.47 -3.07 -4.65
CA PHE A 436 -7.73 -3.39 -3.96
C PHE A 436 -8.65 -2.18 -3.83
N LEU A 437 -8.12 -1.02 -3.42
CA LEU A 437 -8.90 0.20 -3.22
C LEU A 437 -9.60 0.69 -4.50
N ALA A 438 -9.03 0.37 -5.66
CA ALA A 438 -9.48 0.82 -6.97
C ALA A 438 -10.07 -0.31 -7.84
N GLY A 439 -10.31 -1.51 -7.28
CA GLY A 439 -10.92 -2.64 -7.99
C GLY A 439 -10.04 -3.28 -9.07
N VAL A 440 -8.75 -2.97 -9.09
CA VAL A 440 -7.80 -3.50 -10.08
C VAL A 440 -7.63 -5.01 -9.86
N SER A 441 -7.83 -5.78 -10.93
CA SER A 441 -7.93 -7.25 -10.82
C SER A 441 -6.57 -7.97 -10.87
N TYR A 442 -5.59 -7.38 -11.56
CA TYR A 442 -4.26 -7.96 -11.77
C TYR A 442 -3.16 -6.95 -11.48
N ILE A 443 -2.03 -7.46 -10.99
CA ILE A 443 -0.77 -6.71 -10.85
C ILE A 443 0.29 -7.47 -11.66
N VAL A 444 0.96 -6.79 -12.58
CA VAL A 444 2.06 -7.36 -13.38
C VAL A 444 3.38 -6.74 -12.91
N ILE A 445 4.29 -7.60 -12.46
CA ILE A 445 5.56 -7.20 -11.87
C ILE A 445 6.69 -7.59 -12.82
N GLY A 446 7.41 -6.59 -13.33
CA GLY A 446 8.69 -6.76 -14.00
C GLY A 446 9.81 -6.83 -12.96
N TYR A 447 10.53 -7.95 -12.90
CA TYR A 447 11.71 -8.09 -12.07
C TYR A 447 12.95 -7.78 -12.89
N ARG A 448 13.79 -6.87 -12.39
CA ARG A 448 15.00 -6.40 -13.05
C ARG A 448 16.27 -6.73 -12.24
N ASP A 449 17.39 -6.86 -12.93
CA ASP A 449 18.73 -6.94 -12.30
C ASP A 449 19.22 -5.56 -11.82
N ASP A 450 20.41 -5.48 -11.23
CA ASP A 450 20.97 -4.20 -10.76
C ASP A 450 21.62 -3.34 -11.85
N ALA A 451 21.69 -3.83 -13.10
CA ALA A 451 22.02 -3.02 -14.28
C ALA A 451 20.77 -2.35 -14.88
N GLY A 452 19.56 -2.83 -14.56
CA GLY A 452 18.30 -2.32 -15.08
C GLY A 452 17.69 -3.19 -16.20
N ARG A 453 18.12 -4.44 -16.37
CA ARG A 453 17.56 -5.35 -17.38
C ARG A 453 16.40 -6.15 -16.82
N LEU A 454 15.31 -6.24 -17.57
CA LEU A 454 14.16 -7.09 -17.24
C LEU A 454 14.57 -8.57 -17.33
N VAL A 455 14.57 -9.30 -16.21
CA VAL A 455 14.97 -10.70 -16.15
C VAL A 455 13.80 -11.68 -15.98
N ARG A 456 12.65 -11.21 -15.49
CA ARG A 456 11.44 -12.02 -15.28
C ARG A 456 10.18 -11.16 -15.21
N THR A 457 9.03 -11.74 -15.54
CA THR A 457 7.70 -11.12 -15.34
C THR A 457 6.80 -12.05 -14.53
N GLU A 458 6.02 -11.53 -13.57
CA GLU A 458 5.02 -12.28 -12.79
C GLU A 458 3.68 -11.56 -12.85
N ARG A 459 2.59 -12.28 -13.17
CA ARG A 459 1.22 -11.74 -13.11
C ARG A 459 0.49 -12.32 -11.90
N LEU A 460 0.20 -11.47 -10.93
CA LEU A 460 -0.55 -11.79 -9.73
C LEU A 460 -2.01 -11.34 -9.87
N THR A 461 -2.95 -12.06 -9.27
CA THR A 461 -4.31 -11.52 -9.05
C THR A 461 -4.37 -10.85 -7.68
N THR A 462 -5.17 -9.78 -7.57
CA THR A 462 -5.36 -9.04 -6.30
C THR A 462 -5.99 -9.92 -5.21
N LYS A 463 -6.69 -11.00 -5.60
CA LYS A 463 -7.24 -12.00 -4.66
C LYS A 463 -6.15 -12.91 -4.10
N ASP A 464 -5.32 -13.50 -4.95
CA ASP A 464 -4.35 -14.54 -4.57
C ASP A 464 -3.22 -14.01 -3.68
N ILE A 465 -2.85 -12.74 -3.84
CA ILE A 465 -1.91 -12.05 -2.94
C ILE A 465 -2.34 -12.20 -1.48
N THR A 466 -3.64 -12.01 -1.18
CA THR A 466 -4.15 -12.10 0.19
C THR A 466 -4.10 -13.52 0.76
N HIS A 467 -4.22 -14.55 -0.09
CA HIS A 467 -4.07 -15.94 0.31
C HIS A 467 -2.59 -16.28 0.59
N ARG A 468 -1.67 -15.89 -0.31
CA ARG A 468 -0.22 -16.10 -0.21
C ARG A 468 0.35 -15.56 1.11
N VAL A 469 0.09 -14.28 1.42
CA VAL A 469 0.64 -13.63 2.63
C VAL A 469 -0.03 -14.08 3.94
N LYS A 470 -1.31 -14.49 3.88
CA LYS A 470 -2.04 -15.00 5.05
C LYS A 470 -1.51 -16.37 5.49
N MET A 471 -1.13 -17.24 4.55
CA MET A 471 -0.50 -18.54 4.86
C MET A 471 0.87 -18.37 5.55
N LYS A 472 1.65 -17.35 5.17
CA LYS A 472 2.91 -16.98 5.84
C LYS A 472 2.72 -16.08 7.08
N ASN A 473 1.48 -15.69 7.41
CA ASN A 473 1.11 -14.79 8.50
C ASN A 473 1.91 -13.46 8.51
N TYR A 474 2.16 -12.88 7.33
CA TYR A 474 2.91 -11.62 7.21
C TYR A 474 2.03 -10.38 7.46
N TRP A 475 0.82 -10.34 6.89
CA TRP A 475 -0.18 -9.31 7.11
C TRP A 475 -1.57 -9.81 6.71
N GLN A 476 -2.62 -9.09 7.09
CA GLN A 476 -4.01 -9.43 6.76
C GLN A 476 -4.76 -8.19 6.23
N GLY A 477 -5.33 -8.29 5.03
CA GLY A 477 -6.08 -7.16 4.43
C GLY A 477 -7.26 -6.68 5.27
N GLY A 478 -7.91 -7.60 6.01
CA GLY A 478 -8.96 -7.26 6.97
C GLY A 478 -8.49 -6.37 8.13
N VAL A 479 -7.23 -6.48 8.57
CA VAL A 479 -6.64 -5.59 9.59
C VAL A 479 -6.46 -4.17 9.02
N CYS A 480 -6.05 -4.06 7.75
CA CYS A 480 -5.92 -2.77 7.06
C CYS A 480 -7.27 -2.05 6.93
N LEU A 481 -8.33 -2.78 6.57
CA LEU A 481 -9.70 -2.26 6.49
C LEU A 481 -10.28 -1.93 7.88
N ALA A 482 -10.04 -2.80 8.87
CA ALA A 482 -10.44 -2.58 10.27
C ALA A 482 -9.82 -1.31 10.86
N PHE A 483 -8.53 -1.07 10.57
CA PHE A 483 -7.80 0.14 10.95
C PHE A 483 -8.33 1.37 10.21
N ALA A 484 -8.44 1.31 8.88
CA ALA A 484 -8.91 2.42 8.05
C ALA A 484 -10.32 2.89 8.43
N ASP A 485 -11.26 1.97 8.72
CA ASP A 485 -12.60 2.32 9.21
C ASP A 485 -12.55 3.13 10.51
N GLU A 486 -11.59 2.84 11.41
CA GLU A 486 -11.45 3.58 12.67
C GLU A 486 -10.80 4.96 12.47
N VAL A 487 -9.85 5.07 11.53
CA VAL A 487 -9.31 6.36 11.10
C VAL A 487 -10.42 7.23 10.49
N LEU A 488 -11.23 6.69 9.57
CA LEU A 488 -12.33 7.44 8.94
C LEU A 488 -13.45 7.79 9.94
N CYS A 489 -13.83 6.87 10.84
CA CYS A 489 -14.74 7.16 11.96
C CYS A 489 -14.25 8.35 12.80
N TRP A 490 -12.98 8.31 13.22
CA TRP A 490 -12.37 9.33 14.06
C TRP A 490 -12.24 10.68 13.34
N LEU A 491 -11.78 10.69 12.09
CA LEU A 491 -11.69 11.90 11.28
C LEU A 491 -13.07 12.53 11.07
N TYR A 492 -14.06 11.78 10.56
CA TYR A 492 -15.37 12.34 10.21
C TYR A 492 -16.12 12.90 11.42
N GLY A 493 -15.93 12.29 12.60
CA GLY A 493 -16.48 12.75 13.89
C GLY A 493 -15.68 13.84 14.60
N THR A 494 -14.40 14.06 14.26
CA THR A 494 -13.54 15.11 14.87
C THR A 494 -13.47 16.37 14.02
N VAL A 495 -13.39 16.22 12.70
CA VAL A 495 -13.22 17.32 11.74
C VAL A 495 -14.50 18.14 11.64
N LYS A 496 -14.40 19.43 11.98
CA LYS A 496 -15.51 20.39 11.96
C LYS A 496 -15.72 21.00 10.58
N GLU A 497 -16.93 21.51 10.38
CA GLU A 497 -17.33 22.20 9.15
C GLU A 497 -16.58 23.53 8.95
N ASN A 498 -16.13 23.81 7.71
CA ASN A 498 -15.39 25.00 7.32
C ASN A 498 -14.08 25.26 8.09
N GLU A 499 -13.49 24.20 8.66
CA GLU A 499 -12.17 24.24 9.29
C GLU A 499 -11.14 23.48 8.44
N ASP A 500 -9.86 23.74 8.72
CA ASP A 500 -8.70 23.22 7.98
C ASP A 500 -7.70 22.58 8.94
N TYR A 501 -7.29 21.35 8.62
CA TYR A 501 -6.41 20.54 9.45
C TYR A 501 -5.29 19.89 8.64
N LEU A 502 -4.24 19.48 9.34
CA LEU A 502 -3.17 18.62 8.86
C LEU A 502 -3.28 17.29 9.61
N LEU A 503 -3.36 16.17 8.90
CA LEU A 503 -3.26 14.84 9.47
C LEU A 503 -1.85 14.31 9.22
N GLN A 504 -1.14 13.95 10.29
CA GLN A 504 0.24 13.45 10.21
C GLN A 504 0.42 12.07 10.85
N PHE A 505 1.32 11.29 10.25
CA PHE A 505 1.93 10.10 10.82
C PHE A 505 3.45 10.31 10.83
N ALA A 506 4.07 10.27 12.02
CA ALA A 506 5.46 10.67 12.23
C ALA A 506 6.10 9.86 13.37
N PRO A 507 7.44 9.85 13.49
CA PRO A 507 8.13 9.23 14.62
C PRO A 507 7.57 9.73 15.97
N PRO A 508 7.31 8.85 16.97
CA PRO A 508 7.70 7.44 17.04
C PRO A 508 6.62 6.45 16.53
N PHE A 509 5.79 6.84 15.56
CA PHE A 509 4.90 5.94 14.81
C PHE A 509 3.86 5.14 15.64
N THR A 510 3.41 5.70 16.77
CA THR A 510 2.46 5.07 17.71
C THR A 510 1.01 5.59 17.63
N ARG A 511 0.78 6.59 16.79
CA ARG A 511 -0.53 7.27 16.63
C ARG A 511 -0.57 8.08 15.33
N LEU A 512 -1.78 8.45 14.92
CA LEU A 512 -2.02 9.62 14.07
C LEU A 512 -2.26 10.86 14.93
N GLU A 513 -1.84 12.03 14.45
CA GLU A 513 -2.08 13.33 15.08
C GLU A 513 -2.81 14.25 14.10
N LEU A 514 -3.90 14.89 14.56
CA LEU A 514 -4.63 15.91 13.82
C LEU A 514 -4.26 17.28 14.39
N LEU A 515 -3.67 18.13 13.55
CA LEU A 515 -3.23 19.48 13.87
C LEU A 515 -4.06 20.52 13.10
N GLN A 516 -4.20 21.73 13.63
CA GLN A 516 -4.82 22.86 12.95
C GLN A 516 -3.91 23.35 11.80
N ALA A 517 -4.46 23.49 10.59
CA ALA A 517 -3.79 24.12 9.46
C ALA A 517 -4.09 25.62 9.39
N GLN A 518 -3.34 26.36 8.57
CA GLN A 518 -3.48 27.82 8.44
C GLN A 518 -4.40 28.26 7.29
N SER A 519 -4.63 27.39 6.30
CA SER A 519 -5.39 27.70 5.09
C SER A 519 -5.92 26.45 4.38
N CYS A 520 -6.89 26.65 3.51
CA CYS A 520 -7.40 25.66 2.57
C CYS A 520 -6.75 25.86 1.18
N PRO A 521 -6.43 24.79 0.44
CA PRO A 521 -6.05 24.86 -0.97
C PRO A 521 -7.09 25.62 -1.83
N GLU A 522 -6.59 26.46 -2.74
CA GLU A 522 -7.46 27.24 -3.65
C GLU A 522 -8.34 26.33 -4.53
N ALA A 523 -7.82 25.17 -4.96
CA ALA A 523 -8.56 24.18 -5.73
C ALA A 523 -9.83 23.67 -5.03
N ILE A 524 -9.80 23.51 -3.70
CA ILE A 524 -10.96 23.08 -2.91
C ILE A 524 -11.93 24.25 -2.73
N THR A 525 -11.42 25.45 -2.44
CA THR A 525 -12.24 26.67 -2.32
C THR A 525 -12.99 26.96 -3.62
N ASN A 526 -12.29 27.02 -4.75
CA ASN A 526 -12.85 27.26 -6.07
C ASN A 526 -13.82 26.14 -6.52
N HIS A 527 -13.62 24.89 -6.07
CA HIS A 527 -14.58 23.80 -6.31
C HIS A 527 -15.89 24.02 -5.55
N VAL A 528 -15.81 24.42 -4.28
CA VAL A 528 -16.99 24.63 -3.41
C VAL A 528 -17.78 25.89 -3.80
N GLU A 529 -17.12 26.91 -4.34
CA GLU A 529 -17.79 28.09 -4.94
C GLU A 529 -18.47 27.80 -6.29
N GLN A 530 -18.22 26.63 -6.88
CA GLN A 530 -18.77 26.18 -8.17
C GLN A 530 -19.81 25.05 -8.05
N MET A 531 -20.35 24.81 -6.84
CA MET A 531 -21.40 23.83 -6.54
C MET A 531 -22.70 24.48 -6.06
#